data_AF-A0A967C4U2-F1
#
_entry.id   AF-A0A967C4U2-F1
#
_cell.length_a   1.000
_cell.length_b   1.000
_cell.length_c   1.000
_cell.angle_alpha   90.00
_cell.angle_beta   90.00
_cell.angle_gamma   90.00
#
_symmetry.space_group_name_H-M   'P 1'
#
loop_
_entity.id
_entity.type
_entity.pdbx_description
1 polymer ?
#
loop_
_entity_poly.entity_id
_entity_poly.type
_entity_poly.pdbx_seq_one_letter_code
_entity_poly.pdbx_strand_id
1 'polypeptide(L)'
;MSAPANNCTRFNAGTHQALVLLLSQQLADAQFRRADPHGAERLWREVAALEIDPERVIALLYGGQDMDDREALRSLDEAWLDKQRATQRRSWTLRKLHLGQPWLPQKRLNPA
;
A
#
# COMPACT_ATOMS: atom_id res chain seq x y z
N MET A 1 -13.48 -23.80 -26.45
CA MET A 1 -12.72 -22.54 -26.66
C MET A 1 -12.84 -21.72 -25.38
N SER A 2 -11.79 -21.65 -24.56
CA SER A 2 -11.83 -21.00 -23.24
C SER A 2 -11.12 -19.63 -23.23
N ALA A 3 -11.87 -18.62 -22.78
CA ALA A 3 -11.54 -17.39 -22.03
C ALA A 3 -10.75 -16.21 -22.66
N PRO A 4 -11.40 -15.02 -22.77
CA PRO A 4 -10.75 -13.70 -22.85
C PRO A 4 -10.69 -12.91 -21.52
N ALA A 5 -10.95 -13.53 -20.36
CA ALA A 5 -11.07 -12.81 -19.06
C ALA A 5 -9.75 -12.16 -18.55
N ASN A 6 -8.59 -12.62 -19.02
CA ASN A 6 -7.29 -12.19 -18.50
C ASN A 6 -6.90 -10.76 -18.92
N ASN A 7 -7.47 -10.25 -20.02
CA ASN A 7 -7.09 -8.95 -20.58
C ASN A 7 -7.75 -7.79 -19.83
N CYS A 8 -9.03 -7.90 -19.46
CA CYS A 8 -9.73 -6.84 -18.71
C CYS A 8 -9.14 -6.63 -17.32
N THR A 9 -8.79 -7.70 -16.61
CA THR A 9 -8.20 -7.60 -15.26
C THR A 9 -6.79 -7.00 -15.31
N ARG A 10 -5.97 -7.40 -16.29
CA ARG A 10 -4.62 -6.83 -16.48
C ARG A 10 -4.67 -5.37 -16.94
N PHE A 11 -5.62 -5.01 -17.81
CA PHE A 11 -5.84 -3.63 -18.26
C PHE A 11 -6.28 -2.73 -17.10
N ASN A 12 -7.15 -3.23 -16.22
CA ASN A 12 -7.57 -2.49 -15.03
C ASN A 12 -6.42 -2.30 -14.03
N ALA A 13 -5.59 -3.33 -13.82
CA ALA A 13 -4.42 -3.24 -12.95
C ALA A 13 -3.38 -2.22 -13.46
N GLY A 14 -3.09 -2.21 -14.77
CA GLY A 14 -2.17 -1.24 -15.37
C GLY A 14 -2.68 0.19 -15.29
N THR A 15 -3.98 0.39 -15.55
CA THR A 15 -4.63 1.71 -15.41
C THR A 15 -4.60 2.20 -13.96
N HIS A 16 -4.91 1.32 -13.01
CA HIS A 16 -4.87 1.67 -11.58
C HIS A 16 -3.45 2.01 -11.11
N GLN A 17 -2.43 1.25 -11.52
CA GLN A 17 -1.03 1.57 -11.21
C GLN A 17 -0.62 2.93 -11.78
N ALA A 18 -0.95 3.21 -13.05
CA ALA A 18 -0.64 4.48 -13.67
C ALA A 18 -1.28 5.67 -12.91
N LEU A 19 -2.51 5.50 -12.41
CA LEU A 19 -3.20 6.49 -11.60
C LEU A 19 -2.50 6.74 -10.26
N VAL A 20 -2.09 5.66 -9.56
CA VAL A 20 -1.33 5.77 -8.31
C VAL A 20 -0.01 6.52 -8.50
N LEU A 21 0.74 6.20 -9.56
CA LEU A 21 1.99 6.89 -9.86
C LEU A 21 1.74 8.37 -10.16
N LEU A 22 0.73 8.67 -10.98
CA LEU A 22 0.38 10.06 -11.33
C LEU A 22 0.01 10.88 -10.10
N LEU A 23 -0.83 10.35 -9.21
CA LEU A 23 -1.22 11.04 -7.98
C LEU A 23 -0.04 11.24 -7.03
N SER A 24 0.86 10.25 -6.94
CA SER A 24 2.08 10.35 -6.14
C SER A 24 3.00 11.47 -6.67
N GLN A 25 3.18 11.56 -7.99
CA GLN A 25 3.94 12.64 -8.62
C GLN A 25 3.34 14.02 -8.35
N GLN A 26 2.01 14.16 -8.48
CA GLN A 26 1.32 15.43 -8.20
C GLN A 26 1.39 15.82 -6.73
N LEU A 27 1.31 14.84 -5.82
CA LEU A 27 1.48 15.05 -4.39
C LEU A 27 2.90 15.51 -4.06
N ALA A 28 3.92 14.87 -4.62
CA ALA A 28 5.30 15.28 -4.43
C ALA A 28 5.54 16.71 -4.93
N ASP A 29 4.98 17.05 -6.11
CA ASP A 29 5.09 18.41 -6.64
C ASP A 29 4.38 19.44 -5.74
N ALA A 30 3.16 19.14 -5.29
CA ALA A 30 2.39 20.01 -4.40
C ALA A 30 3.08 20.20 -3.05
N GLN A 31 3.53 19.11 -2.41
CA GLN A 31 4.09 19.15 -1.06
C GLN A 31 5.53 19.65 -1.02
N PHE A 32 6.39 19.16 -1.92
CA PHE A 32 7.83 19.39 -1.82
C PHE A 32 8.33 20.50 -2.74
N ARG A 33 7.82 20.60 -3.97
CA ARG A 33 8.29 21.65 -4.91
C ARG A 33 7.55 22.97 -4.71
N ARG A 34 6.21 22.93 -4.64
CA ARG A 34 5.37 24.14 -4.56
C ARG A 34 5.07 24.57 -3.13
N ALA A 35 5.28 23.70 -2.14
CA ALA A 35 4.87 23.90 -0.75
C ALA A 35 3.41 24.39 -0.63
N ASP A 36 2.52 23.79 -1.43
CA ASP A 36 1.10 24.10 -1.52
C ASP A 36 0.29 23.11 -0.65
N PRO A 37 -0.01 23.47 0.62
CA PRO A 37 -0.71 22.57 1.54
C PRO A 37 -2.15 22.31 1.10
N HIS A 38 -2.83 23.29 0.49
CA HIS A 38 -4.21 23.15 0.05
C HIS A 38 -4.32 22.25 -1.19
N GLY A 39 -3.39 22.39 -2.14
CA GLY A 39 -3.28 21.50 -3.28
C GLY A 39 -2.97 20.06 -2.86
N ALA A 40 -2.04 19.88 -1.91
CA ALA A 40 -1.72 18.58 -1.36
C ALA A 40 -2.93 17.94 -0.64
N GLU A 41 -3.65 18.71 0.18
CA GLU A 41 -4.84 18.23 0.88
C GLU A 41 -5.93 17.78 -0.10
N ARG A 42 -6.18 18.56 -1.17
CA ARG A 42 -7.14 18.18 -2.22
C ARG A 42 -6.75 16.86 -2.88
N LEU A 43 -5.47 16.68 -3.22
CA LEU A 43 -4.98 15.44 -3.82
C LEU A 43 -5.14 14.24 -2.87
N TRP A 44 -4.92 14.42 -1.56
CA TRP A 44 -5.20 13.36 -0.58
C TRP A 44 -6.69 13.00 -0.49
N ARG A 45 -7.60 13.98 -0.64
CA ARG A 45 -9.03 13.68 -0.76
C ARG A 45 -9.36 12.90 -2.02
N GLU A 46 -8.68 13.18 -3.13
CA GLU A 46 -8.82 12.40 -4.38
C GLU A 46 -8.31 10.97 -4.23
N VAL A 47 -7.16 10.76 -3.57
CA VAL A 47 -6.65 9.43 -3.21
C VAL A 47 -7.70 8.64 -2.42
N ALA A 48 -8.31 9.26 -1.41
CA ALA A 48 -9.36 8.64 -0.61
C ALA A 48 -10.64 8.34 -1.43
N ALA A 49 -11.06 9.28 -2.28
CA ALA A 49 -12.25 9.11 -3.13
C ALA A 49 -12.10 8.00 -4.17
N LEU A 50 -10.87 7.71 -4.59
CA LEU A 50 -10.51 6.64 -5.53
C LEU A 50 -10.20 5.31 -4.84
N GLU A 51 -10.40 5.22 -3.51
CA GLU A 51 -10.09 4.05 -2.69
C GLU A 51 -8.65 3.54 -2.86
N ILE A 52 -7.72 4.45 -3.14
CA ILE A 52 -6.29 4.14 -3.23
C ILE A 52 -5.72 4.03 -1.82
N ASP A 53 -4.98 2.96 -1.56
CA ASP A 53 -4.32 2.75 -0.27
C ASP A 53 -3.31 3.90 0.03
N PRO A 54 -3.52 4.69 1.09
CA PRO A 54 -2.63 5.81 1.41
C PRO A 54 -1.21 5.33 1.74
N GLU A 55 -1.03 4.14 2.32
CA GLU A 55 0.29 3.59 2.65
C GLU A 55 1.11 3.29 1.38
N ARG A 56 0.44 2.95 0.28
CA ARG A 56 1.08 2.76 -1.03
C ARG A 56 1.62 4.09 -1.56
N VAL A 57 0.82 5.15 -1.48
CA VAL A 57 1.21 6.49 -1.92
C VAL A 57 2.35 7.03 -1.04
N ILE A 58 2.26 6.86 0.28
CA ILE A 58 3.32 7.23 1.22
C ILE A 58 4.62 6.49 0.90
N ALA A 59 4.55 5.18 0.63
CA ALA A 59 5.72 4.39 0.27
C ALA A 59 6.40 4.88 -1.02
N LEU A 60 5.62 5.40 -1.99
CA LEU A 60 6.16 6.00 -3.20
C LEU A 60 6.81 7.37 -2.92
N LEU A 61 6.12 8.25 -2.19
CA LEU A 61 6.62 9.60 -1.85
C LEU A 61 7.94 9.54 -1.08
N TYR A 62 8.08 8.59 -0.16
CA TYR A 62 9.25 8.45 0.71
C TYR A 62 10.17 7.29 0.33
N GLY A 63 9.97 6.66 -0.83
CA GLY A 63 10.77 5.54 -1.30
C GLY A 63 12.16 5.89 -1.85
N GLY A 64 12.51 7.19 -1.87
CA GLY A 64 13.83 7.68 -2.25
C GLY A 64 14.13 7.63 -3.76
N GLN A 65 13.13 7.37 -4.60
CA GLN A 65 13.26 7.44 -6.06
C GLN A 65 13.01 8.86 -6.57
N ASP A 66 13.55 9.18 -7.75
CA ASP A 66 13.18 10.40 -8.46
C ASP A 66 11.70 10.31 -8.88
N MET A 67 10.94 11.35 -8.58
CA MET A 67 9.52 11.42 -8.91
C MET A 67 9.29 11.62 -10.42
N ASP A 68 10.28 12.10 -11.17
CA ASP A 68 10.17 12.26 -12.61
C ASP A 68 10.57 10.98 -13.38
N ASP A 69 11.23 10.02 -12.72
CA ASP A 69 11.55 8.70 -13.28
C ASP A 69 10.38 7.72 -13.11
N ARG A 70 9.60 7.60 -14.17
CA ARG A 70 8.41 6.73 -14.19
C ARG A 70 8.75 5.23 -14.11
N GLU A 71 9.90 4.80 -14.61
CA GLU A 71 10.29 3.39 -14.57
C GLU A 71 10.72 2.98 -13.15
N ALA A 72 11.51 3.84 -12.50
CA ALA A 72 11.89 3.67 -11.09
C ALA A 72 10.67 3.62 -10.18
N LEU A 73 9.71 4.55 -10.37
CA LEU A 73 8.46 4.57 -9.62
C LEU A 73 7.60 3.31 -9.83
N ARG A 74 7.51 2.82 -11.07
CA ARG A 74 6.79 1.56 -11.36
C ARG A 74 7.43 0.38 -10.66
N SER A 75 8.76 0.29 -10.70
CA SER A 75 9.52 -0.79 -10.07
C SER A 75 9.36 -0.78 -8.54
N LEU A 76 9.38 0.42 -7.94
CA LEU A 76 9.13 0.60 -6.51
C LEU A 76 7.71 0.18 -6.12
N ASP A 77 6.72 0.56 -6.92
CA ASP A 77 5.32 0.19 -6.71
C ASP A 77 5.09 -1.33 -6.81
N GLU A 78 5.70 -1.98 -7.81
CA GLU A 78 5.66 -3.44 -7.96
C GLU A 78 6.27 -4.16 -6.75
N ALA A 79 7.44 -3.67 -6.29
CA ALA A 79 8.10 -4.21 -5.09
C ALA A 79 7.24 -4.03 -3.84
N TRP A 80 6.51 -2.91 -3.71
CA TRP A 80 5.57 -2.69 -2.62
C TRP A 80 4.39 -3.68 -2.68
N LEU A 81 3.81 -3.89 -3.86
CA LEU A 81 2.72 -4.86 -4.06
C LEU A 81 3.16 -6.28 -3.72
N ASP A 82 4.39 -6.67 -4.07
CA ASP A 82 4.95 -7.97 -3.69
C ASP A 82 5.13 -8.13 -2.18
N LYS A 83 5.62 -7.08 -1.50
CA LYS A 83 5.72 -7.07 -0.03
C LYS A 83 4.34 -7.19 0.61
N GLN A 84 3.34 -6.47 0.12
CA GLN A 84 1.96 -6.58 0.61
C GLN A 84 1.41 -8.00 0.44
N ARG A 85 1.55 -8.59 -0.76
CA ARG A 85 1.14 -9.99 -1.02
C ARG A 85 1.82 -10.96 -0.06
N ALA A 86 3.11 -10.79 0.21
CA ALA A 86 3.86 -11.64 1.13
C ALA A 86 3.38 -11.48 2.58
N THR A 87 3.15 -10.25 3.05
CA THR A 87 2.65 -9.95 4.40
C THR A 87 1.26 -10.54 4.62
N GLN A 88 0.35 -10.37 3.65
CA GLN A 88 -0.97 -10.97 3.72
C GLN A 88 -0.88 -12.50 3.82
N ARG A 89 -0.10 -13.16 2.95
CA ARG A 89 0.10 -14.62 3.00
C ARG A 89 0.59 -15.09 4.37
N ARG A 90 1.51 -14.36 5.01
CA ARG A 90 2.03 -14.67 6.35
C ARG A 90 0.96 -14.52 7.44
N SER A 91 0.16 -13.45 7.40
CA SER A 91 -0.97 -13.25 8.32
C SER A 91 -1.97 -14.42 8.26
N TRP A 92 -2.29 -14.89 7.05
CA TRP A 92 -3.16 -16.05 6.85
C TRP A 92 -2.56 -17.36 7.40
N THR A 93 -1.25 -17.58 7.24
CA THR A 93 -0.59 -18.75 7.82
C THR A 93 -0.54 -18.69 9.35
N LEU A 94 -0.32 -17.52 9.94
CA LEU A 94 -0.31 -17.35 11.40
C LEU A 94 -1.71 -17.50 12.01
N ARG A 95 -2.78 -17.11 11.29
CA ARG A 95 -4.16 -17.37 11.73
C ARG A 95 -4.55 -18.86 11.65
N LYS A 96 -4.00 -19.61 10.68
CA LYS A 96 -4.22 -21.07 10.56
C LYS A 96 -3.40 -21.88 11.55
N LEU A 97 -2.23 -21.39 11.92
CA LEU A 97 -1.52 -21.86 13.10
C LEU A 97 -2.30 -21.31 14.30
N HIS A 98 -3.32 -22.04 14.76
CA HIS A 98 -3.84 -21.84 16.11
C HIS A 98 -2.65 -21.96 17.07
N LEU A 99 -2.00 -20.84 17.35
CA LEU A 99 -1.05 -20.69 18.44
C LEU A 99 -1.91 -20.85 19.69
N GLY A 100 -2.09 -22.11 20.09
CA GLY A 100 -2.73 -22.48 21.32
C GLY A 100 -2.05 -21.69 22.42
N GLN A 101 -2.80 -20.80 23.07
CA GLN A 101 -2.34 -20.17 24.28
C GLN A 101 -2.03 -21.28 25.29
N PRO A 102 -0.81 -21.39 25.82
CA PRO A 102 -0.64 -22.02 27.11
C PRO A 102 -1.24 -21.06 28.13
N TRP A 103 -2.37 -21.48 28.69
CA TRP A 103 -2.99 -20.91 29.88
C TRP A 103 -1.92 -20.65 30.95
N LEU A 104 -1.62 -19.38 31.22
CA LEU A 104 -0.73 -19.00 32.34
C LEU A 104 -1.43 -19.37 33.65
N PRO A 105 -0.86 -20.24 34.50
CA PRO A 105 -1.48 -20.55 35.77
C PRO A 105 -1.46 -19.30 36.65
N GLN A 106 -2.64 -18.86 37.10
CA GLN A 106 -2.77 -17.77 38.07
C GLN A 106 -2.01 -18.13 39.34
N LYS A 107 -0.86 -17.48 39.53
CA LYS A 107 -0.11 -17.49 40.78
C LYS A 107 -0.96 -16.72 41.80
N ARG A 108 -1.71 -17.43 42.64
CA ARG A 108 -2.43 -16.83 43.76
C ARG A 108 -1.40 -16.22 44.72
N LEU A 109 -1.41 -14.90 44.84
CA LEU A 109 -0.74 -14.20 45.92
C LEU A 109 -1.60 -14.41 47.18
N ASN A 110 -1.05 -15.13 48.16
CA ASN A 110 -1.63 -15.19 49.51
C ASN A 110 -1.44 -13.81 50.18
N PRO A 111 -2.47 -13.26 50.84
CA PRO A 111 -2.25 -12.22 51.84
C PRO A 111 -1.73 -12.87 53.13
N ALA A 112 -0.77 -12.17 53.76
CA ALA A 112 -0.25 -12.47 55.09
C ALA A 112 -1.27 -12.10 56.19
#